data_AF-A0A6A7LGQ5-F1
#
_entry.id   AF-A0A6A7LGQ5-F1
#
_cell.length_a   1.000
_cell.length_b   1.000
_cell.length_c   1.000
_cell.angle_alpha   90.00
_cell.angle_beta   90.00
_cell.angle_gamma   90.00
#
_symmetry.space_group_name_H-M   'P 1'
#
loop_
_entity.id
_entity.type
_entity.pdbx_description
1 polymer ?
#
loop_
_entity_poly.entity_id
_entity_poly.type
_entity_poly.pdbx_seq_one_letter_code
_entity_poly.pdbx_strand_id
1 'polypeptide(L)'
;MTHNGVDIDQFLLLAIYPTVAFFAVGYLGKKLSLSDFFKYGLQSLTSFAFSIAYFILVPNGNAQGIAIVLMLFGILLLVIARKHKLDSEIYKPRM
;
A
#
# COMPACT_ATOMS: atom_id res chain seq x y z
N MET A 1 -19.41 24.94 10.48
CA MET A 1 -20.33 24.06 11.22
C MET A 1 -20.43 22.75 10.45
N THR A 2 -19.78 21.71 10.93
CA THR A 2 -19.73 20.37 10.32
C THR A 2 -20.96 19.58 10.72
N HIS A 3 -21.95 19.54 9.82
CA HIS A 3 -23.21 18.81 10.03
C HIS A 3 -23.05 17.29 9.89
N ASN A 4 -22.02 16.83 9.17
CA ASN A 4 -21.53 15.46 9.25
C ASN A 4 -20.21 15.54 10.02
N GLY A 5 -20.02 14.76 11.08
CA GLY A 5 -18.77 14.68 11.85
C GLY A 5 -17.58 14.09 11.08
N VAL A 6 -17.42 14.49 9.82
CA VAL A 6 -16.38 14.09 8.87
C VAL A 6 -15.70 15.38 8.43
N ASP A 7 -14.57 15.71 9.04
CA ASP A 7 -13.68 16.73 8.49
C ASP A 7 -13.05 16.17 7.22
N ILE A 8 -13.58 16.60 6.07
CA ILE A 8 -13.18 16.14 4.73
C ILE A 8 -11.67 16.31 4.54
N ASP A 9 -11.09 17.37 5.10
CA ASP A 9 -9.67 17.66 5.05
C ASP A 9 -8.84 16.55 5.73
N GLN A 10 -9.29 16.04 6.88
CA GLN A 10 -8.62 14.96 7.58
C GLN A 10 -8.70 13.65 6.79
N PHE A 11 -9.86 13.35 6.22
CA PHE A 11 -10.04 12.18 5.37
C PHE A 11 -9.15 12.25 4.11
N LEU A 12 -9.09 13.43 3.48
CA LEU A 12 -8.26 13.67 2.31
C LEU A 12 -6.77 13.51 2.62
N LEU A 13 -6.30 14.08 3.74
CA LEU A 13 -4.92 13.92 4.20
C LEU A 13 -4.58 12.45 4.42
N LEU A 14 -5.46 11.71 5.11
CA LEU A 14 -5.29 10.27 5.35
C LEU A 14 -5.29 9.44 4.06
N ALA A 15 -5.96 9.88 3.00
CA ALA A 15 -5.88 9.21 1.70
C ALA A 15 -4.59 9.56 0.96
N ILE A 16 -4.14 10.82 1.01
CA ILE A 16 -2.96 11.30 0.26
C ILE A 16 -1.65 10.72 0.82
N TYR A 17 -1.49 10.63 2.15
CA TYR A 17 -0.27 10.10 2.78
C TYR A 17 0.17 8.72 2.24
N PRO A 18 -0.70 7.68 2.22
CA PRO A 18 -0.32 6.39 1.69
C PRO A 18 -0.08 6.46 0.18
N THR A 19 -0.84 7.26 -0.59
CA THR A 19 -0.58 7.45 -2.03
C THR A 19 0.83 7.97 -2.29
N VAL A 20 1.26 9.02 -1.58
CA VAL A 20 2.62 9.56 -1.71
C VAL A 20 3.66 8.52 -1.31
N ALA A 21 3.42 7.77 -0.22
CA ALA A 21 4.31 6.70 0.21
C ALA A 21 4.44 5.57 -0.84
N PHE A 22 3.34 5.15 -1.48
CA PHE A 22 3.36 4.16 -2.56
C PHE A 22 4.21 4.62 -3.75
N PHE A 23 4.05 5.88 -4.16
CA PHE A 23 4.85 6.47 -5.23
C PHE A 23 6.32 6.57 -4.83
N ALA A 24 6.63 6.99 -3.61
CA ALA A 24 8.00 7.08 -3.11
C ALA A 24 8.68 5.70 -3.09
N VAL A 25 8.02 4.69 -2.55
CA VAL A 25 8.54 3.30 -2.51
C VAL A 25 8.70 2.74 -3.93
N GLY A 26 7.73 2.98 -4.82
CA GLY A 26 7.82 2.56 -6.22
C GLY A 26 8.98 3.26 -6.96
N TYR A 27 9.16 4.56 -6.74
CA TYR A 27 10.24 5.34 -7.32
C TYR A 27 11.61 4.89 -6.80
N LEU A 28 11.75 4.67 -5.50
CA LEU A 28 12.98 4.11 -4.90
C LEU A 28 13.26 2.70 -5.43
N GLY A 29 12.23 1.86 -5.55
CA GLY A 29 12.38 0.52 -6.11
C GLY A 29 12.81 0.53 -7.58
N LYS A 30 12.36 1.52 -8.37
CA LYS A 30 12.85 1.75 -9.73
C LYS A 30 14.30 2.24 -9.73
N LYS A 31 14.66 3.18 -8.85
CA LYS A 31 16.01 3.73 -8.74
C LYS A 31 17.06 2.68 -8.34
N LEU A 32 16.64 1.71 -7.52
CA LEU A 32 17.46 0.59 -7.06
C LEU A 32 17.42 -0.63 -8.00
N SER A 33 16.76 -0.52 -9.16
CA SER A 33 16.59 -1.62 -10.12
C SER A 33 16.05 -2.92 -9.48
N LEU A 34 15.17 -2.79 -8.49
CA LEU A 34 14.61 -3.94 -7.79
C LEU A 34 13.71 -4.75 -8.72
N SER A 35 13.70 -6.07 -8.53
CA SER A 35 12.75 -6.93 -9.24
C SER A 35 11.31 -6.61 -8.82
N ASP A 36 10.36 -6.90 -9.70
CA ASP A 36 8.97 -6.53 -9.47
C ASP A 36 8.39 -7.23 -8.22
N PHE A 37 8.89 -8.42 -7.88
CA PHE A 37 8.61 -9.09 -6.61
C PHE A 37 8.92 -8.19 -5.40
N PHE A 38 10.12 -7.58 -5.36
CA PHE A 38 10.52 -6.71 -4.25
C PHE A 38 9.76 -5.38 -4.26
N LYS A 39 9.44 -4.83 -5.43
CA LYS A 39 8.62 -3.61 -5.54
C LYS A 39 7.23 -3.83 -4.95
N TYR A 40 6.54 -4.88 -5.38
CA TYR A 40 5.20 -5.21 -4.87
C TYR A 40 5.24 -5.63 -3.40
N GLY A 41 6.32 -6.31 -2.96
CA GLY A 41 6.53 -6.65 -1.55
C GLY A 41 6.68 -5.42 -0.65
N LEU A 42 7.52 -4.45 -1.04
CA LEU A 42 7.70 -3.19 -0.29
C LEU A 42 6.42 -2.35 -0.29
N GLN A 43 5.71 -2.30 -1.41
CA GLN A 43 4.43 -1.61 -1.52
C GLN A 43 3.37 -2.25 -0.61
N SER A 44 3.28 -3.58 -0.58
CA SER A 44 2.40 -4.31 0.32
C SER A 44 2.71 -4.02 1.80
N LEU A 45 3.99 -4.06 2.17
CA LEU A 45 4.44 -3.75 3.53
C LEU A 45 4.07 -2.32 3.95
N THR A 46 4.19 -1.37 3.02
CA THR A 46 3.77 0.02 3.22
C THR A 46 2.25 0.09 3.44
N SER A 47 1.45 -0.63 2.64
CA SER A 47 0.01 -0.72 2.80
C SER A 47 -0.41 -1.22 4.19
N PHE A 48 0.23 -2.28 4.67
CA PHE A 48 -0.06 -2.82 6.01
C PHE A 48 0.38 -1.88 7.12
N ALA A 49 1.54 -1.22 6.98
CA ALA A 49 2.00 -0.24 7.95
C ALA A 49 1.00 0.92 8.11
N PHE A 50 0.50 1.48 7.00
CA PHE A 50 -0.52 2.52 7.02
C PHE A 50 -1.87 2.02 7.53
N SER A 51 -2.29 0.81 7.14
CA SER A 51 -3.51 0.19 7.65
C SER A 51 -3.50 0.07 9.18
N ILE A 52 -2.40 -0.44 9.75
CA ILE A 52 -2.25 -0.61 11.20
C ILE A 52 -2.16 0.75 11.88
N ALA A 53 -1.37 1.67 11.32
CA ALA A 53 -1.24 3.02 11.86
C ALA A 53 -2.60 3.73 11.93
N TYR A 54 -3.44 3.61 10.90
CA TYR A 54 -4.75 4.26 10.88
C TYR A 54 -5.75 3.61 11.84
N PHE A 55 -5.65 2.30 12.03
CA PHE A 55 -6.46 1.60 13.03
C PHE A 55 -6.13 2.03 14.47
N ILE A 56 -4.84 2.28 14.76
CA ILE A 56 -4.37 2.64 16.12
C ILE A 56 -4.47 4.15 16.39
N LEU A 57 -4.03 4.99 15.45
CA LEU A 57 -3.91 6.44 15.65
C LEU A 57 -5.23 7.18 15.41
N VAL A 58 -6.16 6.59 14.66
CA VAL A 58 -7.45 7.22 14.31
C VAL A 58 -8.61 6.27 14.64
N PRO A 59 -8.79 5.86 15.91
CA PRO A 59 -9.80 4.88 16.29
C PRO A 59 -11.23 5.40 16.15
N ASN A 60 -11.43 6.71 16.35
CA ASN A 60 -12.74 7.38 16.35
C ASN A 60 -12.98 8.29 15.13
N GLY A 61 -12.01 8.36 14.20
CA GLY A 61 -12.20 9.05 12.93
C GLY A 61 -12.64 8.06 11.87
N ASN A 62 -13.35 8.54 10.85
CA ASN A 62 -13.86 7.75 9.72
C ASN A 62 -12.76 7.10 8.84
N ALA A 63 -11.53 6.97 9.36
CA ALA A 63 -10.35 6.37 8.75
C ALA A 63 -10.39 4.83 8.70
N GLN A 64 -11.31 4.19 9.43
CA GLN A 64 -11.45 2.72 9.44
C GLN A 64 -11.72 2.16 8.04
N GLY A 65 -12.52 2.87 7.22
CA GLY A 65 -12.74 2.49 5.82
C GLY A 65 -11.44 2.51 5.01
N ILE A 66 -10.63 3.56 5.16
CA ILE A 66 -9.32 3.67 4.50
C ILE A 66 -8.38 2.55 4.98
N ALA A 67 -8.37 2.26 6.29
CA ALA A 67 -7.55 1.18 6.86
C ALA A 67 -7.91 -0.19 6.27
N ILE A 68 -9.20 -0.51 6.18
CA ILE A 68 -9.66 -1.79 5.59
C ILE A 68 -9.25 -1.87 4.11
N VAL A 69 -9.43 -0.79 3.35
CA VAL A 69 -9.03 -0.74 1.93
C VAL A 69 -7.52 -0.94 1.78
N LEU A 70 -6.71 -0.29 2.62
CA LEU A 70 -5.26 -0.48 2.64
C LEU A 70 -4.87 -1.92 2.99
N MET A 71 -5.58 -2.55 3.91
CA MET A 71 -5.33 -3.95 4.26
C MET A 71 -5.61 -4.90 3.09
N LEU A 72 -6.77 -4.75 2.45
CA LEU A 72 -7.14 -5.54 1.27
C LEU A 72 -6.17 -5.31 0.12
N PHE A 73 -5.77 -4.05 -0.10
CA PHE A 73 -4.81 -3.69 -1.12
C PHE A 73 -3.43 -4.30 -0.85
N GLY A 74 -2.98 -4.29 0.41
CA GLY A 74 -1.75 -4.96 0.83
C GLY A 74 -1.75 -6.46 0.52
N ILE A 75 -2.87 -7.15 0.79
CA ILE A 75 -3.04 -8.57 0.47
C ILE A 75 -2.98 -8.79 -1.04
N LEU A 76 -3.70 -7.97 -1.82
CA LEU A 76 -3.69 -8.07 -3.29
C LEU A 76 -2.29 -7.93 -3.86
N LEU A 77 -1.50 -6.97 -3.36
CA LEU A 77 -0.11 -6.77 -3.76
C LEU A 77 0.77 -7.98 -3.44
N LEU A 78 0.56 -8.68 -2.31
CA LEU A 78 1.28 -9.93 -2.02
C LEU A 78 0.94 -11.03 -3.03
N VAL A 79 -0.33 -11.14 -3.43
CA VAL A 79 -0.76 -12.11 -4.43
C VAL A 79 -0.08 -11.81 -5.77
N ILE A 80 -0.08 -10.55 -6.20
CA ILE A 80 0.59 -10.11 -7.44
C ILE A 80 2.10 -10.36 -7.35
N ALA A 81 2.75 -10.03 -6.24
CA ALA A 81 4.17 -10.28 -6.02
C ALA A 81 4.49 -11.77 -6.21
N ARG A 82 3.71 -12.67 -5.59
CA ARG A 82 3.90 -14.12 -5.73
C ARG A 82 3.77 -14.58 -7.18
N LYS A 83 2.78 -14.07 -7.92
CA LYS A 83 2.62 -14.38 -9.35
C LYS A 83 3.83 -13.93 -10.17
N HIS A 84 4.35 -12.73 -9.92
CA HIS A 84 5.56 -12.25 -10.60
C HIS A 84 6.81 -13.08 -10.29
N LYS A 85 6.95 -13.58 -9.06
CA LYS A 85 8.04 -14.52 -8.73
C LYS A 85 7.92 -15.80 -9.56
N LEU A 86 6.73 -16.40 -9.62
CA LEU A 86 6.45 -17.60 -10.41
C LEU A 86 6.72 -17.39 -11.90
N ASP A 87 6.25 -16.29 -12.49
CA ASP A 87 6.51 -15.98 -13.90
C ASP A 87 8.01 -15.78 -14.18
N SER A 88 8.72 -15.11 -13.29
CA SER A 88 10.18 -14.94 -13.41
C SER A 88 10.96 -16.25 -13.29
N GLU A 89 10.42 -17.23 -12.54
CA GLU A 89 11.03 -18.53 -12.30
C GLU A 89 10.73 -19.51 -13.44
N ILE A 90 9.54 -19.42 -14.04
CA ILE A 90 9.13 -20.20 -15.22
C ILE A 90 9.86 -19.70 -16.49
N TYR A 91 10.07 -18.38 -16.63
CA TYR A 91 10.80 -17.79 -17.75
C TYR A 91 12.29 -17.59 -17.45
N LYS A 92 12.92 -18.52 -16.73
CA LYS A 92 14.38 -18.60 -16.69
C LYS A 92 14.82 -19.42 -17.92
N PRO A 93 15.30 -18.82 -19.02
CA PRO A 93 15.91 -19.60 -20.08
C PRO A 93 17.06 -20.38 -19.45
N ARG A 94 17.02 -21.71 -19.56
CA ARG A 94 18.16 -22.54 -19.26
C ARG A 94 19.26 -22.14 -20.27
N MET A 95 20.14 -21.25 -19.86
CA MET A 95 21.46 -21.11 -20.46
C MET A 95 22.44 -21.88 -19.58
#